data_AF-D8R973-F1
#
_entry.id   AF-D8R973-F1
#
_cell.length_a   1.000
_cell.length_b   1.000
_cell.length_c   1.000
_cell.angle_alpha   90.00
_cell.angle_beta   90.00
_cell.angle_gamma   90.00
#
_symmetry.space_group_name_H-M   'P 1'
#
loop_
_entity.id
_entity.type
_entity.pdbx_description
1 polymer ?
#
loop_
_entity_poly.entity_id
_entity_poly.type
_entity_poly.pdbx_seq_one_letter_code
_entity_poly.pdbx_strand_id
1 'polypeptide(L)'
;MRGFKGFSSCSWAMQQHQEWAGLRSWRSPAAPPNERRRWGDAGPEMVATPLDHAGSFSPPPRSLAEWGALILATPRPLSKAHLTHHAYKLWCSGALPIGVAAAMDSPARPEKPQLVHPRRVPTAKVLGISPSVHMIHNLAHIELNAVDLAWDTVVRFSASGGELDSQFFADFAHVADDESRHFCWCEQQLNELGSSYGDVPAHNLLWKDCQKTSASVDARLAVIPMVQEARGLDAGPRLVERLKQLGDDRSANIVEQISQEELAHVAVGVSWFLDVCRRLECDPAARFKELMTSLNVELRGPFNHKAREAAGLPQSWYDTAMDTKLEQKPLSPQAGTISSCLPEVCSRLAIVVSSESDNLL
;
A
#
# COMPACT_ATOMS: atom_id res chain seq x y z
N MET A 1 -5.97 13.95 -57.37
CA MET A 1 -5.11 13.16 -56.47
C MET A 1 -4.43 14.11 -55.50
N ARG A 2 -4.99 14.29 -54.30
CA ARG A 2 -4.33 15.01 -53.19
C ARG A 2 -3.93 13.94 -52.18
N GLY A 3 -2.62 13.81 -51.96
CA GLY A 3 -2.04 12.82 -51.06
C GLY A 3 -2.42 13.10 -49.60
N PHE A 4 -2.96 12.07 -48.96
CA PHE A 4 -3.12 12.00 -47.51
C PHE A 4 -1.74 12.13 -46.85
N LYS A 5 -1.55 13.14 -46.00
CA LYS A 5 -0.44 13.17 -45.05
C LYS A 5 -0.81 12.23 -43.90
N GLY A 6 0.01 11.20 -43.71
CA GLY A 6 -0.16 10.19 -42.67
C GLY A 6 -0.13 10.81 -41.27
N PHE A 7 -1.01 10.32 -40.41
CA PHE A 7 -0.95 10.55 -38.98
C PHE A 7 0.36 9.96 -38.44
N SER A 8 1.14 10.78 -37.74
CA SER A 8 2.30 10.32 -36.99
C SER A 8 1.78 9.58 -35.75
N SER A 9 1.90 8.25 -35.76
CA SER A 9 1.68 7.43 -34.57
C SER A 9 2.71 7.82 -33.51
N CYS A 10 2.25 8.35 -32.37
CA CYS A 10 3.07 8.45 -31.17
C CYS A 10 3.33 7.04 -30.66
N SER A 11 4.35 6.36 -31.18
CA SER A 11 4.89 5.17 -30.53
C SER A 11 5.80 5.65 -29.39
N TRP A 12 5.21 5.90 -28.22
CA TRP A 12 6.01 5.89 -27.00
C TRP A 12 6.51 4.46 -26.84
N ALA A 13 7.79 4.24 -27.15
CA ALA A 13 8.48 3.03 -26.74
C ALA A 13 8.43 3.06 -25.21
N MET A 14 7.52 2.29 -24.59
CA MET A 14 7.63 1.96 -23.17
C MET A 14 9.05 1.41 -23.03
N GLN A 15 9.93 2.19 -22.41
CA GLN A 15 11.22 1.71 -21.95
C GLN A 15 10.91 0.40 -21.24
N GLN A 16 11.58 -0.70 -21.61
CA GLN A 16 11.28 -2.03 -21.07
C GLN A 16 11.44 -1.97 -19.54
N HIS A 17 10.35 -1.70 -18.84
CA HIS A 17 10.32 -1.67 -17.40
C HIS A 17 10.51 -3.11 -16.96
N GLN A 18 11.63 -3.35 -16.28
CA GLN A 18 11.94 -4.67 -15.77
C GLN A 18 11.08 -4.90 -14.53
N GLU A 19 10.06 -5.75 -14.68
CA GLU A 19 9.31 -6.25 -13.53
C GLU A 19 10.26 -6.99 -12.58
N TRP A 20 10.08 -6.79 -11.27
CA TRP A 20 10.85 -7.49 -10.26
C TRP A 20 10.72 -9.00 -10.46
N ALA A 21 11.85 -9.69 -10.61
CA ALA A 21 11.87 -11.12 -10.96
C ALA A 21 11.14 -12.01 -9.93
N GLY A 22 11.06 -11.57 -8.66
CA GLY A 22 10.36 -12.29 -7.61
C GLY A 22 8.85 -12.15 -7.64
N LEU A 23 8.28 -11.23 -8.44
CA LEU A 23 6.85 -10.93 -8.41
C LEU A 23 6.00 -12.13 -8.83
N ARG A 24 6.45 -12.90 -9.82
CA ARG A 24 5.78 -14.14 -10.24
C ARG A 24 5.77 -15.20 -9.14
N SER A 25 6.87 -15.32 -8.41
CA SER A 25 6.97 -16.26 -7.28
C SER A 25 6.10 -15.82 -6.11
N TRP A 26 6.06 -14.51 -5.82
CA TRP A 26 5.19 -13.93 -4.80
C TRP A 26 3.70 -14.09 -5.15
N ARG A 27 3.32 -13.97 -6.43
CA ARG A 27 1.96 -14.25 -6.93
C ARG A 27 1.59 -15.73 -7.00
N SER A 28 2.54 -16.64 -6.81
CA SER A 28 2.37 -18.04 -7.21
C SER A 28 1.22 -18.73 -6.46
N PRO A 29 0.15 -19.18 -7.16
CA PRO A 29 -0.99 -19.84 -6.52
C PRO A 29 -0.65 -21.23 -5.98
N ALA A 30 0.54 -21.76 -6.30
CA ALA A 30 1.01 -23.04 -5.79
C ALA A 30 1.56 -22.96 -4.35
N ALA A 31 1.82 -21.75 -3.83
CA ALA A 31 2.21 -21.56 -2.44
C ALA A 31 0.95 -21.41 -1.57
N PRO A 32 0.76 -22.22 -0.52
CA PRO A 32 -0.29 -21.96 0.45
C PRO A 32 -0.05 -20.59 1.11
N PRO A 33 -1.11 -19.91 1.57
CA PRO A 33 -0.98 -18.68 2.36
C PRO A 33 0.03 -18.84 3.49
N ASN A 34 0.83 -17.81 3.73
CA ASN A 34 1.93 -17.90 4.68
C ASN A 34 1.39 -17.95 6.13
N GLU A 35 1.52 -19.10 6.78
CA GLU A 35 1.01 -19.36 8.13
C GLU A 35 1.97 -18.91 9.25
N ARG A 36 3.08 -18.22 8.93
CA ARG A 36 4.11 -17.82 9.92
C ARG A 36 3.70 -16.61 10.76
N ARG A 37 2.57 -16.69 11.48
CA ARG A 37 1.94 -15.57 12.19
C ARG A 37 2.53 -15.26 13.57
N ARG A 38 3.48 -16.08 14.04
CA ARG A 38 4.17 -15.90 15.33
C ARG A 38 5.67 -15.79 15.09
N TRP A 39 6.35 -15.05 15.95
CA TRP A 39 7.80 -14.99 16.02
C TRP A 39 8.33 -15.87 17.16
N GLY A 40 9.01 -16.97 16.83
CA GLY A 40 9.65 -17.88 17.78
C GLY A 40 11.05 -17.46 18.19
N ASP A 41 11.82 -18.40 18.74
CA ASP A 41 13.20 -18.13 19.19
C ASP A 41 14.17 -17.98 18.00
N ALA A 42 13.92 -18.72 16.92
CA ALA A 42 14.77 -18.76 15.73
C ALA A 42 14.22 -17.94 14.54
N GLY A 43 13.09 -17.25 14.70
CA GLY A 43 12.44 -16.47 13.64
C GLY A 43 10.95 -16.79 13.49
N PRO A 44 10.34 -16.46 12.34
CA PRO A 44 8.92 -16.71 12.09
C PRO A 44 8.54 -18.19 12.10
N GLU A 45 7.52 -18.54 12.89
CA GLU A 45 7.03 -19.92 13.07
C GLU A 45 5.60 -20.07 12.59
N MET A 46 5.30 -21.24 12.02
CA MET A 46 3.94 -21.63 11.68
C MET A 46 3.17 -21.96 12.95
N VAL A 47 2.09 -21.22 13.20
CA VAL A 47 1.16 -21.50 14.30
C VAL A 47 -0.24 -21.45 13.75
N ALA A 48 -1.02 -22.50 14.00
CA ALA A 48 -2.43 -22.48 13.69
C ALA A 48 -3.07 -21.30 14.42
N THR A 49 -3.52 -20.29 13.67
CA THR A 49 -4.17 -19.11 14.25
C THR A 49 -5.57 -19.54 14.65
N PRO A 50 -5.92 -19.55 15.96
CA PRO A 50 -7.29 -19.81 16.37
C PRO A 50 -8.16 -18.70 15.80
N LEU A 51 -9.24 -19.06 15.10
CA LEU A 51 -10.29 -18.11 14.76
C LEU A 51 -11.04 -17.76 16.04
N ASP A 52 -10.48 -16.87 16.85
CA ASP A 52 -11.21 -16.25 17.95
C ASP A 52 -12.36 -15.45 17.34
N HIS A 53 -13.53 -16.09 17.28
CA HIS A 53 -14.83 -15.55 16.88
C HIS A 53 -15.21 -15.50 15.39
N ALA A 54 -14.53 -16.18 14.47
CA ALA A 54 -15.01 -16.26 13.06
C ALA A 54 -16.28 -17.10 12.85
N GLY A 55 -16.93 -17.56 13.93
CA GLY A 55 -18.01 -18.54 13.90
C GLY A 55 -19.44 -18.00 13.98
N SER A 56 -19.71 -16.70 13.80
CA SER A 56 -21.12 -16.23 13.83
C SER A 56 -21.47 -15.05 12.91
N PHE A 57 -20.76 -14.84 11.80
CA PHE A 57 -21.25 -13.92 10.79
C PHE A 57 -22.49 -14.55 10.12
N SER A 58 -23.67 -13.96 10.35
CA SER A 58 -24.95 -14.42 9.79
C SER A 58 -25.68 -13.28 9.08
N PRO A 59 -25.78 -13.31 7.74
CA PRO A 59 -25.08 -14.21 6.83
C PRO A 59 -23.56 -13.94 6.79
N PRO A 60 -22.73 -14.93 6.46
CA PRO A 60 -21.30 -14.71 6.25
C PRO A 60 -21.06 -13.92 4.95
N PRO A 61 -19.96 -13.13 4.86
CA PRO A 61 -19.55 -12.51 3.60
C PRO A 61 -19.34 -13.56 2.51
N ARG A 62 -19.80 -13.26 1.29
CA ARG A 62 -19.85 -14.16 0.14
C ARG A 62 -18.85 -13.82 -0.96
N SER A 63 -18.10 -12.73 -0.80
CA SER A 63 -17.10 -12.28 -1.78
C SER A 63 -15.89 -11.65 -1.09
N LEU A 64 -14.79 -11.52 -1.83
CA LEU A 64 -13.57 -10.87 -1.36
C LEU A 64 -13.84 -9.40 -0.94
N ALA A 65 -14.63 -8.66 -1.71
CA ALA A 65 -15.03 -7.29 -1.38
C ALA A 65 -15.91 -7.21 -0.12
N GLU A 66 -16.86 -8.13 0.08
CA GLU A 66 -17.67 -8.17 1.30
C GLU A 66 -16.82 -8.50 2.54
N TRP A 67 -15.85 -9.41 2.40
CA TRP A 67 -14.85 -9.67 3.44
C TRP A 67 -14.01 -8.43 3.74
N GLY A 68 -13.51 -7.75 2.72
CA GLY A 68 -12.77 -6.49 2.89
C GLY A 68 -13.57 -5.44 3.63
N ALA A 69 -14.86 -5.28 3.31
CA ALA A 69 -15.75 -4.34 4.00
C ALA A 69 -15.93 -4.70 5.49
N LEU A 70 -16.11 -5.99 5.80
CA LEU A 70 -16.17 -6.48 7.18
C LEU A 70 -14.88 -6.21 7.96
N ILE A 71 -13.73 -6.45 7.33
CA ILE A 71 -12.40 -6.25 7.93
C ILE A 71 -12.16 -4.76 8.20
N LEU A 72 -12.47 -3.89 7.24
CA LEU A 72 -12.40 -2.44 7.44
C LEU A 72 -13.33 -1.99 8.57
N ALA A 73 -14.51 -2.60 8.71
CA ALA A 73 -15.46 -2.34 9.80
C ALA A 73 -15.07 -2.95 11.15
N THR A 74 -13.98 -3.73 11.23
CA THR A 74 -13.53 -4.38 12.47
C THR A 74 -12.56 -3.48 13.24
N PRO A 75 -12.91 -2.96 14.44
CA PRO A 75 -12.05 -2.02 15.16
C PRO A 75 -10.89 -2.69 15.90
N ARG A 76 -11.04 -3.96 16.31
CA ARG A 76 -10.04 -4.66 17.12
C ARG A 76 -8.85 -5.11 16.24
N PRO A 77 -7.60 -4.70 16.53
CA PRO A 77 -6.48 -4.93 15.61
C PRO A 77 -6.16 -6.41 15.34
N LEU A 78 -6.06 -7.23 16.39
CA LEU A 78 -5.81 -8.68 16.23
C LEU A 78 -6.98 -9.38 15.52
N SER A 79 -8.23 -9.01 15.83
CA SER A 79 -9.39 -9.54 15.12
C SER A 79 -9.36 -9.16 13.64
N LYS A 80 -8.99 -7.92 13.32
CA LYS A 80 -8.80 -7.45 11.95
C LYS A 80 -7.74 -8.29 11.23
N ALA A 81 -6.57 -8.49 11.85
CA ALA A 81 -5.50 -9.29 11.28
C ALA A 81 -5.92 -10.76 11.04
N HIS A 82 -6.62 -11.38 12.00
CA HIS A 82 -7.11 -12.74 11.85
C HIS A 82 -8.18 -12.87 10.74
N LEU A 83 -9.11 -11.91 10.64
CA LEU A 83 -10.13 -11.90 9.59
C LEU A 83 -9.51 -11.68 8.21
N THR A 84 -8.49 -10.81 8.10
CA THR A 84 -7.70 -10.63 6.88
C THR A 84 -7.11 -11.95 6.40
N HIS A 85 -6.40 -12.64 7.29
CA HIS A 85 -5.79 -13.92 6.94
C HIS A 85 -6.83 -14.97 6.56
N HIS A 86 -7.95 -15.04 7.29
CA HIS A 86 -9.04 -15.94 6.96
C HIS A 86 -9.65 -15.67 5.58
N ALA A 87 -9.94 -14.41 5.26
CA ALA A 87 -10.48 -14.01 3.97
C ALA A 87 -9.51 -14.35 2.82
N TYR A 88 -8.21 -14.11 3.02
CA TYR A 88 -7.20 -14.45 2.02
C TYR A 88 -7.10 -15.98 1.81
N LYS A 89 -7.18 -16.79 2.87
CA LYS A 89 -7.25 -18.25 2.73
C LYS A 89 -8.47 -18.72 1.94
N LEU A 90 -9.64 -18.14 2.22
CA LEU A 90 -10.86 -18.45 1.46
C LEU A 90 -10.68 -18.08 -0.03
N TRP A 91 -10.08 -16.93 -0.32
CA TRP A 91 -9.73 -16.53 -1.69
C TRP A 91 -8.79 -17.53 -2.37
N CYS A 92 -7.66 -17.88 -1.75
CA CYS A 92 -6.67 -18.82 -2.30
C CYS A 92 -7.22 -20.23 -2.54
N SER A 93 -8.24 -20.65 -1.79
CA SER A 93 -8.94 -21.92 -2.02
C SER A 93 -9.97 -21.89 -3.15
N GLY A 94 -10.15 -20.73 -3.80
CA GLY A 94 -11.14 -20.54 -4.87
C GLY A 94 -12.59 -20.44 -4.36
N ALA A 95 -12.78 -20.23 -3.06
CA ALA A 95 -14.10 -20.21 -2.43
C ALA A 95 -14.84 -18.86 -2.54
N LEU A 96 -14.18 -17.81 -3.03
CA LEU A 96 -14.72 -16.46 -3.09
C LEU A 96 -14.63 -15.88 -4.52
N PRO A 97 -15.72 -15.33 -5.07
CA PRO A 97 -15.62 -14.34 -6.15
C PRO A 97 -15.11 -13.00 -5.60
N ILE A 98 -14.71 -12.08 -6.47
CA ILE A 98 -14.34 -10.71 -6.07
C ILE A 98 -15.56 -10.02 -5.44
N GLY A 99 -16.70 -10.06 -6.15
CA GLY A 99 -17.94 -9.38 -5.77
C GLY A 99 -17.78 -7.85 -5.71
N VAL A 100 -18.74 -7.18 -5.09
CA VAL A 100 -18.75 -5.72 -4.94
C VAL A 100 -19.25 -5.40 -3.53
N ALA A 101 -18.62 -4.43 -2.88
CA ALA A 101 -19.08 -3.89 -1.61
C ALA A 101 -18.93 -2.38 -1.58
N ALA A 102 -19.77 -1.70 -0.80
CA ALA A 102 -19.67 -0.27 -0.62
C ALA A 102 -18.39 0.07 0.16
N ALA A 103 -17.58 0.96 -0.41
CA ALA A 103 -16.42 1.49 0.31
C ALA A 103 -16.88 2.43 1.42
N MET A 104 -16.25 2.31 2.59
CA MET A 104 -16.47 3.24 3.70
C MET A 104 -15.52 4.43 3.61
N ASP A 105 -15.90 5.54 4.26
CA ASP A 105 -15.06 6.75 4.29
C ASP A 105 -13.80 6.56 5.14
N SER A 106 -13.87 5.70 6.15
CA SER A 106 -12.76 5.40 7.07
C SER A 106 -12.93 4.03 7.73
N PRO A 107 -11.85 3.27 7.94
CA PRO A 107 -11.88 2.01 8.65
C PRO A 107 -12.26 2.24 10.12
N ALA A 108 -12.92 1.26 10.71
CA ALA A 108 -13.13 1.21 12.15
C ALA A 108 -11.77 1.14 12.86
N ARG A 109 -11.64 1.95 13.92
CA ARG A 109 -10.45 2.04 14.77
C ARG A 109 -10.84 1.77 16.23
N PRO A 110 -9.92 1.21 17.03
CA PRO A 110 -10.10 1.12 18.47
C PRO A 110 -10.02 2.51 19.11
N GLU A 111 -10.44 2.63 20.38
CA GLU A 111 -10.31 3.89 21.15
C GLU A 111 -8.85 4.36 21.29
N LYS A 112 -7.91 3.43 21.26
CA LYS A 112 -6.46 3.67 21.30
C LYS A 112 -5.79 3.18 20.01
N PRO A 113 -4.66 3.77 19.57
CA PRO A 113 -3.91 4.86 20.22
C PRO A 113 -4.59 6.22 20.10
N GLN A 114 -4.24 7.15 20.99
CA GLN A 114 -4.61 8.55 20.81
C GLN A 114 -3.99 9.09 19.52
N LEU A 115 -4.83 9.55 18.60
CA LEU A 115 -4.37 10.14 17.34
C LEU A 115 -4.07 11.62 17.52
N VAL A 116 -2.81 11.99 17.30
CA VAL A 116 -2.30 13.37 17.37
C VAL A 116 -1.79 13.84 16.01
N HIS A 117 -1.56 15.14 15.88
CA HIS A 117 -0.89 15.68 14.69
C HIS A 117 0.52 15.07 14.56
N PRO A 118 1.05 14.78 13.35
CA PRO A 118 2.36 14.14 13.18
C PRO A 118 3.50 14.81 13.95
N ARG A 119 3.54 16.16 13.96
CA ARG A 119 4.52 16.96 14.73
C ARG A 119 4.37 16.90 16.26
N ARG A 120 3.30 16.28 16.76
CA ARG A 120 2.96 16.15 18.19
C ARG A 120 3.09 14.72 18.69
N VAL A 121 3.51 13.77 17.85
CA VAL A 121 3.82 12.41 18.31
C VAL A 121 4.99 12.51 19.30
N PRO A 122 4.79 12.16 20.59
CA PRO A 122 5.82 12.31 21.60
C PRO A 122 6.94 11.30 21.38
N THR A 123 8.16 11.66 21.80
CA THR A 123 9.31 10.76 21.72
C THR A 123 9.30 9.76 22.87
N ALA A 124 10.01 8.63 22.71
CA ALA A 124 10.19 7.64 23.78
C ALA A 124 10.63 8.26 25.11
N LYS A 125 11.56 9.22 25.06
CA LYS A 125 12.08 9.95 26.24
C LYS A 125 10.98 10.74 26.95
N VAL A 126 10.10 11.42 26.20
CA VAL A 126 8.99 12.20 26.77
C VAL A 126 7.96 11.29 27.43
N LEU A 127 7.73 10.11 26.85
CA LEU A 127 6.81 9.11 27.39
C LEU A 127 7.40 8.28 28.54
N GLY A 128 8.71 8.34 28.78
CA GLY A 128 9.38 7.52 29.79
C GLY A 128 9.39 6.03 29.47
N ILE A 129 9.31 5.66 28.18
CA ILE A 129 9.30 4.27 27.70
C ILE A 129 10.61 3.91 27.00
N SER A 130 10.87 2.60 26.83
CA SER A 130 12.00 2.13 26.04
C SER A 130 11.91 2.63 24.59
N PRO A 131 13.03 3.07 23.97
CA PRO A 131 13.06 3.38 22.55
C PRO A 131 12.60 2.22 21.67
N SER A 132 12.87 0.96 22.05
CA SER A 132 12.39 -0.23 21.33
C SER A 132 10.85 -0.30 21.29
N VAL A 133 10.20 -0.10 22.44
CA VAL A 133 8.73 -0.07 22.53
C VAL A 133 8.16 1.01 21.61
N HIS A 134 8.73 2.22 21.65
CA HIS A 134 8.28 3.33 20.79
C HIS A 134 8.43 3.01 19.31
N MET A 135 9.55 2.40 18.91
CA MET A 135 9.85 2.04 17.53
C MET A 135 8.93 0.93 17.02
N ILE A 136 8.76 -0.15 17.78
CA ILE A 136 7.91 -1.28 17.39
C ILE A 136 6.44 -0.90 17.42
N HIS A 137 6.00 -0.02 18.34
CA HIS A 137 4.62 0.48 18.31
C HIS A 137 4.33 1.31 17.06
N ASN A 138 5.24 2.21 16.69
CA ASN A 138 5.09 2.99 15.46
C ASN A 138 5.04 2.08 14.23
N LEU A 139 5.87 1.03 14.19
CA LEU A 139 5.83 0.04 13.11
C LEU A 139 4.49 -0.70 13.12
N ALA A 140 4.03 -1.24 14.24
CA ALA A 140 2.71 -1.87 14.37
C ALA A 140 1.58 -0.96 13.89
N HIS A 141 1.66 0.35 14.16
CA HIS A 141 0.69 1.31 13.65
C HIS A 141 0.73 1.46 12.13
N ILE A 142 1.92 1.43 11.53
CA ILE A 142 2.08 1.43 10.06
C ILE A 142 1.49 0.14 9.48
N GLU A 143 1.89 -1.04 9.98
CA GLU A 143 1.41 -2.34 9.49
C GLU A 143 -0.12 -2.46 9.56
N LEU A 144 -0.74 -2.05 10.68
CA LEU A 144 -2.19 -2.08 10.81
C LEU A 144 -2.89 -1.12 9.83
N ASN A 145 -2.27 0.03 9.55
CA ASN A 145 -2.79 0.92 8.51
C ASN A 145 -2.61 0.29 7.14
N ALA A 146 -1.49 -0.36 6.84
CA ALA A 146 -1.24 -1.01 5.56
C ALA A 146 -2.29 -2.11 5.26
N VAL A 147 -2.73 -2.87 6.28
CA VAL A 147 -3.91 -3.76 6.18
C VAL A 147 -5.15 -3.00 5.71
N ASP A 148 -5.47 -1.86 6.33
CA ASP A 148 -6.62 -1.04 5.95
C ASP A 148 -6.49 -0.47 4.53
N LEU A 149 -5.29 0.00 4.16
CA LEU A 149 -5.02 0.59 2.85
C LEU A 149 -5.18 -0.43 1.72
N ALA A 150 -4.70 -1.65 1.95
CA ALA A 150 -4.80 -2.75 1.01
C ALA A 150 -6.26 -3.21 0.85
N TRP A 151 -7.01 -3.40 1.95
CA TRP A 151 -8.44 -3.74 1.87
C TRP A 151 -9.29 -2.62 1.30
N ASP A 152 -9.01 -1.35 1.62
CA ASP A 152 -9.71 -0.23 0.99
C ASP A 152 -9.50 -0.23 -0.53
N THR A 153 -8.30 -0.56 -0.99
CA THR A 153 -8.00 -0.70 -2.43
C THR A 153 -8.85 -1.82 -3.06
N VAL A 154 -8.94 -2.99 -2.41
CA VAL A 154 -9.79 -4.10 -2.88
C VAL A 154 -11.26 -3.70 -2.94
N VAL A 155 -11.81 -3.17 -1.83
CA VAL A 155 -13.24 -2.84 -1.72
C VAL A 155 -13.61 -1.71 -2.66
N ARG A 156 -12.85 -0.62 -2.63
CA ARG A 156 -13.19 0.62 -3.35
C ARG A 156 -13.19 0.44 -4.85
N PHE A 157 -12.23 -0.31 -5.38
CA PHE A 157 -12.13 -0.53 -6.81
C PHE A 157 -12.85 -1.78 -7.29
N SER A 158 -13.49 -2.55 -6.39
CA SER A 158 -14.32 -3.72 -6.76
C SER A 158 -15.49 -3.34 -7.66
N ALA A 159 -16.00 -2.10 -7.53
CA ALA A 159 -17.10 -1.57 -8.33
C ALA A 159 -16.68 -1.07 -9.72
N SER A 160 -15.41 -1.23 -10.14
CA SER A 160 -14.88 -0.78 -11.45
C SER A 160 -15.43 -1.52 -12.68
N GLY A 161 -16.48 -2.35 -12.53
CA GLY A 161 -17.20 -2.95 -13.66
C GLY A 161 -16.37 -3.94 -14.51
N GLY A 162 -15.29 -4.50 -13.95
CA GLY A 162 -14.41 -5.44 -14.65
C GLY A 162 -13.27 -4.79 -15.45
N GLU A 163 -13.03 -3.49 -15.27
CA GLU A 163 -11.87 -2.82 -15.89
C GLU A 163 -10.55 -3.29 -15.27
N LEU A 164 -10.55 -3.66 -13.99
CA LEU A 164 -9.40 -4.24 -13.30
C LEU A 164 -9.46 -5.78 -13.34
N ASP A 165 -8.31 -6.40 -13.57
CA ASP A 165 -8.19 -7.85 -13.59
C ASP A 165 -8.38 -8.44 -12.19
N SER A 166 -8.88 -9.67 -12.10
CA SER A 166 -8.93 -10.44 -10.86
C SER A 166 -7.60 -10.49 -10.08
N GLN A 167 -6.47 -10.49 -10.79
CA GLN A 167 -5.15 -10.48 -10.20
C GLN A 167 -4.87 -9.18 -9.41
N PHE A 168 -5.48 -8.04 -9.79
CA PHE A 168 -5.34 -6.80 -9.02
C PHE A 168 -5.88 -6.99 -7.59
N PHE A 169 -7.09 -7.54 -7.49
CA PHE A 169 -7.73 -7.78 -6.21
C PHE A 169 -7.01 -8.88 -5.41
N ALA A 170 -6.53 -9.93 -6.09
CA ALA A 170 -5.71 -10.97 -5.48
C ALA A 170 -4.41 -10.41 -4.89
N ASP A 171 -3.71 -9.56 -5.65
CA ASP A 171 -2.46 -8.94 -5.22
C ASP A 171 -2.67 -8.06 -3.99
N PHE A 172 -3.67 -7.19 -3.97
CA PHE A 172 -3.92 -6.33 -2.80
C PHE A 172 -4.50 -7.09 -1.60
N ALA A 173 -5.23 -8.19 -1.81
CA ALA A 173 -5.60 -9.08 -0.72
C ALA A 173 -4.37 -9.82 -0.15
N HIS A 174 -3.38 -10.15 -1.00
CA HIS A 174 -2.12 -10.75 -0.56
C HIS A 174 -1.26 -9.75 0.21
N VAL A 175 -1.14 -8.50 -0.25
CA VAL A 175 -0.50 -7.42 0.53
C VAL A 175 -1.18 -7.32 1.89
N ALA A 176 -2.51 -7.21 1.95
CA ALA A 176 -3.21 -7.15 3.23
C ALA A 176 -2.89 -8.34 4.15
N ASP A 177 -2.77 -9.55 3.59
CA ASP A 177 -2.37 -10.75 4.33
C ASP A 177 -0.93 -10.66 4.87
N ASP A 178 0.02 -10.18 4.09
CA ASP A 178 1.40 -9.92 4.53
C ASP A 178 1.42 -8.87 5.66
N GLU A 179 0.76 -7.73 5.51
CA GLU A 179 0.72 -6.68 6.53
C GLU A 179 0.03 -7.13 7.83
N SER A 180 -0.98 -7.99 7.72
CA SER A 180 -1.63 -8.56 8.91
C SER A 180 -0.69 -9.48 9.69
N ARG A 181 0.24 -10.17 9.01
CA ARG A 181 1.30 -10.97 9.63
C ARG A 181 2.32 -10.07 10.31
N HIS A 182 2.78 -9.03 9.61
CA HIS A 182 3.72 -8.04 10.15
C HIS A 182 3.18 -7.41 11.43
N PHE A 183 1.91 -6.98 11.40
CA PHE A 183 1.23 -6.47 12.58
C PHE A 183 1.25 -7.47 13.75
N CYS A 184 0.92 -8.75 13.49
CA CYS A 184 0.93 -9.78 14.54
C CYS A 184 2.33 -9.96 15.15
N TRP A 185 3.41 -9.92 14.36
CA TRP A 185 4.77 -9.97 14.89
C TRP A 185 5.10 -8.76 15.76
N CYS A 186 4.71 -7.55 15.33
CA CYS A 186 4.95 -6.35 16.12
C CYS A 186 4.12 -6.34 17.42
N GLU A 187 2.85 -6.74 17.37
CA GLU A 187 2.00 -6.83 18.56
C GLU A 187 2.51 -7.87 19.55
N GLN A 188 2.96 -9.04 19.06
CA GLN A 188 3.63 -10.02 19.92
C GLN A 188 4.87 -9.40 20.60
N GLN A 189 5.73 -8.74 19.83
CA GLN A 189 6.96 -8.14 20.36
C GLN A 189 6.68 -7.00 21.35
N LEU A 190 5.63 -6.20 21.14
CA LEU A 190 5.21 -5.20 22.13
C LEU A 190 4.85 -5.85 23.46
N ASN A 191 4.04 -6.91 23.42
CA ASN A 191 3.61 -7.62 24.62
C ASN A 191 4.81 -8.23 25.37
N GLU A 192 5.79 -8.77 24.65
CA GLU A 192 7.04 -9.29 25.23
C GLU A 192 7.92 -8.18 25.84
N LEU A 193 7.87 -6.96 25.29
CA LEU A 193 8.50 -5.75 25.84
C LEU A 193 7.68 -5.09 26.96
N GLY A 194 6.53 -5.65 27.34
CA GLY A 194 5.66 -5.15 28.41
C GLY A 194 4.77 -3.95 28.02
N SER A 195 4.41 -3.83 26.73
CA SER A 195 3.47 -2.83 26.20
C SER A 195 2.48 -3.48 25.23
N SER A 196 1.50 -2.73 24.71
CA SER A 196 0.60 -3.22 23.67
C SER A 196 0.34 -2.15 22.62
N TYR A 197 -0.12 -2.55 21.44
CA TYR A 197 -0.62 -1.60 20.47
C TYR A 197 -1.73 -0.72 21.08
N GLY A 198 -1.57 0.59 20.92
CA GLY A 198 -2.43 1.60 21.52
C GLY A 198 -1.83 2.38 22.68
N ASP A 199 -0.73 1.91 23.30
CA ASP A 199 -0.12 2.58 24.47
C ASP A 199 0.65 3.86 24.12
N VAL A 200 1.17 3.96 22.89
CA VAL A 200 1.88 5.15 22.39
C VAL A 200 0.95 5.96 21.48
N PRO A 201 0.86 7.30 21.63
CA PRO A 201 0.10 8.14 20.71
C PRO A 201 0.65 8.04 19.27
N ALA A 202 -0.26 8.02 18.29
CA ALA A 202 0.08 7.85 16.88
C ALA A 202 -0.53 8.95 16.00
N HIS A 203 -0.37 8.89 14.67
CA HIS A 203 -0.94 9.87 13.75
C HIS A 203 -1.72 9.21 12.61
N ASN A 204 -2.73 9.88 12.06
CA ASN A 204 -3.56 9.33 10.97
C ASN A 204 -3.12 9.78 9.56
N LEU A 205 -1.83 10.04 9.35
CA LEU A 205 -1.36 10.62 8.07
C LEU A 205 -1.55 9.65 6.88
N LEU A 206 -1.26 8.36 7.08
CA LEU A 206 -1.35 7.34 6.02
C LEU A 206 -2.76 7.25 5.44
N TRP A 207 -3.78 7.18 6.31
CA TRP A 207 -5.18 7.15 5.90
C TRP A 207 -5.63 8.46 5.22
N LYS A 208 -5.17 9.63 5.71
CA LYS A 208 -5.50 10.90 5.06
C LYS A 208 -5.02 10.97 3.62
N ASP A 209 -3.81 10.46 3.35
CA ASP A 209 -3.29 10.41 1.99
C ASP A 209 -4.03 9.36 1.14
N CYS A 210 -4.43 8.23 1.72
CA CYS A 210 -5.31 7.25 1.09
C CYS A 210 -6.65 7.84 0.63
N GLN A 211 -7.30 8.63 1.48
CA GLN A 211 -8.57 9.28 1.17
C GLN A 211 -8.48 10.22 -0.03
N LYS A 212 -7.34 10.93 -0.22
CA LYS A 212 -7.12 11.80 -1.39
C LYS A 212 -7.14 11.04 -2.72
N THR A 213 -6.93 9.72 -2.69
CA THR A 213 -6.83 8.85 -3.86
C THR A 213 -8.08 8.00 -4.10
N SER A 214 -9.15 8.21 -3.32
CA SER A 214 -10.33 7.36 -3.35
C SER A 214 -11.02 7.29 -4.72
N ALA A 215 -10.88 8.33 -5.54
CA ALA A 215 -11.55 8.42 -6.84
C ALA A 215 -10.72 7.89 -8.02
N SER A 216 -9.47 7.47 -7.83
CA SER A 216 -8.56 7.17 -8.95
C SER A 216 -7.58 6.04 -8.62
N VAL A 217 -7.58 5.02 -9.49
CA VAL A 217 -6.73 3.83 -9.33
C VAL A 217 -5.26 4.19 -9.48
N ASP A 218 -4.90 5.01 -10.47
CA ASP A 218 -3.53 5.48 -10.68
C ASP A 218 -3.02 6.34 -9.51
N ALA A 219 -3.86 7.22 -8.97
CA ALA A 219 -3.53 7.96 -7.75
C ALA A 219 -3.32 7.01 -6.56
N ARG A 220 -4.19 6.00 -6.39
CA ARG A 220 -4.06 4.99 -5.33
C ARG A 220 -2.71 4.30 -5.41
N LEU A 221 -2.37 3.79 -6.59
CA LEU A 221 -1.13 3.06 -6.85
C LEU A 221 0.11 3.93 -6.64
N ALA A 222 0.08 5.16 -7.13
CA ALA A 222 1.20 6.09 -6.96
C ALA A 222 1.44 6.46 -5.49
N VAL A 223 0.39 6.74 -4.71
CA VAL A 223 0.55 7.26 -3.34
C VAL A 223 0.74 6.15 -2.32
N ILE A 224 0.04 5.02 -2.45
CA ILE A 224 0.06 3.97 -1.44
C ILE A 224 1.23 3.01 -1.67
N PRO A 225 1.18 2.04 -2.61
CA PRO A 225 2.25 1.06 -2.74
C PRO A 225 3.57 1.67 -3.24
N MET A 226 3.55 2.69 -4.10
CA MET A 226 4.79 3.26 -4.64
C MET A 226 5.46 4.32 -3.73
N VAL A 227 4.71 4.95 -2.81
CA VAL A 227 5.24 6.02 -1.95
C VAL A 227 5.18 5.67 -0.48
N GLN A 228 4.04 5.18 0.04
CA GLN A 228 3.95 4.79 1.45
C GLN A 228 4.77 3.53 1.72
N GLU A 229 4.58 2.44 0.96
CA GLU A 229 5.34 1.19 1.20
C GLU A 229 6.83 1.36 0.86
N ALA A 230 7.16 2.19 -0.12
CA ALA A 230 8.55 2.53 -0.42
C ALA A 230 9.28 3.23 0.74
N ARG A 231 8.56 3.84 1.70
CA ARG A 231 9.18 4.37 2.92
C ARG A 231 9.65 3.25 3.85
N GLY A 232 9.01 2.07 3.81
CA GLY A 232 9.49 0.86 4.49
C GLY A 232 10.88 0.47 4.00
N LEU A 233 11.10 0.47 2.68
CA LEU A 233 12.41 0.21 2.07
C LEU A 233 13.50 1.22 2.49
N ASP A 234 13.12 2.47 2.74
CA ASP A 234 14.03 3.55 3.15
C ASP A 234 14.33 3.56 4.65
N ALA A 235 13.33 3.26 5.48
CA ALA A 235 13.41 3.37 6.93
C ALA A 235 13.87 2.08 7.60
N GLY A 236 13.48 0.92 7.04
CA GLY A 236 13.74 -0.41 7.57
C GLY A 236 15.19 -0.64 8.00
N PRO A 237 16.19 -0.51 7.11
CA PRO A 237 17.59 -0.75 7.46
C PRO A 237 18.10 0.12 8.62
N ARG A 238 17.66 1.38 8.69
CA ARG A 238 18.04 2.30 9.78
C ARG A 238 17.38 1.92 11.10
N LEU A 239 16.15 1.42 11.04
CA LEU A 239 15.43 0.94 12.21
C LEU A 239 16.08 -0.32 12.78
N VAL A 240 16.48 -1.27 11.91
CA VAL A 240 17.27 -2.46 12.28
C VAL A 240 18.57 -2.06 12.97
N GLU A 241 19.36 -1.17 12.36
CA GLU A 241 20.63 -0.71 12.93
C GLU A 241 20.42 -0.09 14.32
N ARG A 242 19.39 0.76 14.47
CA ARG A 242 19.09 1.41 15.74
C ARG A 242 18.68 0.43 16.83
N LEU A 243 17.90 -0.59 16.50
CA LEU A 243 17.51 -1.65 17.45
C LEU A 243 18.70 -2.50 17.88
N LYS A 244 19.60 -2.86 16.95
CA LYS A 244 20.86 -3.55 17.25
C LYS A 244 21.76 -2.72 18.18
N GLN A 245 21.85 -1.41 17.97
CA GLN A 245 22.60 -0.49 18.84
C GLN A 245 22.03 -0.42 20.28
N LEU A 246 20.73 -0.72 20.45
CA LEU A 246 20.08 -0.81 21.76
C LEU A 246 20.20 -2.20 22.39
N GLY A 247 20.82 -3.17 21.71
CA GLY A 247 20.92 -4.57 22.14
C GLY A 247 19.60 -5.35 21.99
N ASP A 248 18.65 -4.85 21.20
CA ASP A 248 17.36 -5.49 20.96
C ASP A 248 17.36 -6.24 19.62
N ASP A 249 18.12 -7.34 19.58
CA ASP A 249 18.29 -8.15 18.38
C ASP A 249 16.97 -8.80 17.93
N ARG A 250 16.08 -9.11 18.88
CA ARG A 250 14.78 -9.71 18.57
C ARG A 250 13.90 -8.76 17.76
N SER A 251 13.71 -7.54 18.26
CA SER A 251 13.01 -6.50 17.51
C SER A 251 13.71 -6.21 16.18
N ALA A 252 15.04 -6.16 16.15
CA ALA A 252 15.79 -5.90 14.92
C ALA A 252 15.54 -6.97 13.84
N ASN A 253 15.49 -8.25 14.21
CA ASN A 253 15.22 -9.34 13.27
C ASN A 253 13.78 -9.29 12.72
N ILE A 254 12.80 -8.92 13.55
CA ILE A 254 11.41 -8.70 13.11
C ILE A 254 11.36 -7.60 12.04
N VAL A 255 11.96 -6.44 12.33
CA VAL A 255 12.00 -5.31 11.40
C VAL A 255 12.74 -5.68 10.12
N GLU A 256 13.83 -6.44 10.22
CA GLU A 256 14.61 -6.89 9.06
C GLU A 256 13.78 -7.79 8.14
N GLN A 257 12.98 -8.72 8.70
CA GLN A 257 12.10 -9.57 7.92
C GLN A 257 10.99 -8.76 7.22
N ILE A 258 10.30 -7.90 7.96
CA ILE A 258 9.26 -7.01 7.40
C ILE A 258 9.85 -6.19 6.24
N SER A 259 11.00 -5.55 6.45
CA SER A 259 11.66 -4.73 5.44
C SER A 259 12.04 -5.49 4.16
N GLN A 260 12.30 -6.79 4.25
CA GLN A 260 12.58 -7.64 3.08
C GLN A 260 11.30 -7.96 2.30
N GLU A 261 10.18 -8.15 3.00
CA GLU A 261 8.88 -8.47 2.42
C GLU A 261 8.26 -7.25 1.70
N GLU A 262 8.52 -6.03 2.19
CA GLU A 262 8.05 -4.75 1.59
C GLU A 262 8.42 -4.55 0.11
N LEU A 263 9.50 -5.18 -0.37
CA LEU A 263 9.93 -5.02 -1.76
C LEU A 263 8.84 -5.51 -2.72
N ALA A 264 8.15 -6.60 -2.37
CA ALA A 264 7.07 -7.15 -3.17
C ALA A 264 5.88 -6.17 -3.25
N HIS A 265 5.54 -5.50 -2.16
CA HIS A 265 4.41 -4.56 -2.08
C HIS A 265 4.62 -3.36 -3.01
N VAL A 266 5.83 -2.80 -3.00
CA VAL A 266 6.21 -1.72 -3.92
C VAL A 266 6.20 -2.22 -5.38
N ALA A 267 6.76 -3.41 -5.64
CA ALA A 267 6.83 -3.98 -6.98
C ALA A 267 5.44 -4.26 -7.60
N VAL A 268 4.49 -4.77 -6.79
CA VAL A 268 3.08 -4.92 -7.18
C VAL A 268 2.49 -3.57 -7.57
N GLY A 269 2.71 -2.53 -6.75
CA GLY A 269 2.26 -1.17 -7.03
C GLY A 269 2.77 -0.63 -8.36
N VAL A 270 4.08 -0.76 -8.60
CA VAL A 270 4.72 -0.36 -9.86
C VAL A 270 4.14 -1.13 -11.05
N SER A 271 3.99 -2.46 -10.94
CA SER A 271 3.45 -3.31 -12.01
C SER A 271 2.04 -2.85 -12.42
N TRP A 272 1.15 -2.63 -11.46
CA TRP A 272 -0.20 -2.12 -11.73
C TRP A 272 -0.21 -0.68 -12.21
N PHE A 273 0.65 0.19 -11.69
CA PHE A 273 0.71 1.58 -12.13
C PHE A 273 1.12 1.69 -13.59
N LEU A 274 2.11 0.88 -14.01
CA LEU A 274 2.50 0.76 -15.41
C LEU A 274 1.36 0.21 -16.29
N ASP A 275 0.60 -0.76 -15.78
CA ASP A 275 -0.58 -1.29 -16.48
C ASP A 275 -1.65 -0.24 -16.70
N VAL A 276 -1.99 0.52 -15.66
CA VAL A 276 -2.98 1.59 -15.74
C VAL A 276 -2.49 2.72 -16.65
N CYS A 277 -1.23 3.16 -16.54
CA CYS A 277 -0.67 4.18 -17.43
C CYS A 277 -0.70 3.74 -18.90
N ARG A 278 -0.43 2.46 -19.18
CA ARG A 278 -0.54 1.92 -20.54
C ARG A 278 -1.97 1.98 -21.08
N ARG A 279 -2.96 1.65 -20.25
CA ARG A 279 -4.39 1.74 -20.62
C ARG A 279 -4.87 3.17 -20.81
N LEU A 280 -4.30 4.11 -20.05
CA LEU A 280 -4.55 5.55 -20.17
C LEU A 280 -3.71 6.22 -21.27
N GLU A 281 -2.84 5.47 -21.95
CA GLU A 281 -1.93 5.97 -22.98
C GLU A 281 -1.06 7.16 -22.52
N CYS A 282 -0.63 7.16 -21.25
CA CYS A 282 0.19 8.22 -20.67
C CYS A 282 1.59 7.74 -20.27
N ASP A 283 2.56 8.66 -20.26
CA ASP A 283 3.90 8.37 -19.74
C ASP A 283 3.86 8.15 -18.21
N PRO A 284 4.28 6.98 -17.70
CA PRO A 284 4.24 6.69 -16.27
C PRO A 284 5.05 7.67 -15.42
N ALA A 285 6.22 8.11 -15.88
CA ALA A 285 7.10 9.00 -15.13
C ALA A 285 6.45 10.39 -14.96
N ALA A 286 5.95 10.96 -16.05
CA ALA A 286 5.22 12.23 -16.04
C ALA A 286 3.94 12.13 -15.20
N ARG A 287 3.17 11.05 -15.36
CA ARG A 287 1.93 10.84 -14.59
C ARG A 287 2.20 10.72 -13.09
N PHE A 288 3.24 10.01 -12.69
CA PHE A 288 3.65 9.92 -11.29
C PHE A 288 4.00 11.29 -10.73
N LYS A 289 4.84 12.08 -11.41
CA LYS A 289 5.21 13.45 -10.99
C LYS A 289 4.00 14.39 -10.91
N GLU A 290 3.08 14.27 -11.86
CA GLU A 290 1.81 15.02 -11.87
C GLU A 290 0.95 14.69 -10.65
N LEU A 291 0.80 13.40 -10.32
CA LEU A 291 0.04 12.94 -9.16
C LEU A 291 0.66 13.42 -7.85
N MET A 292 2.00 13.37 -7.71
CA MET A 292 2.69 13.89 -6.53
C MET A 292 2.43 15.39 -6.33
N THR A 293 2.42 16.15 -7.41
CA THR A 293 2.18 17.60 -7.38
C THR A 293 0.71 17.92 -7.09
N SER A 294 -0.23 17.32 -7.83
CA SER A 294 -1.66 17.60 -7.74
C SER A 294 -2.27 17.17 -6.40
N LEU A 295 -1.79 16.06 -5.82
CA LEU A 295 -2.25 15.56 -4.53
C LEU A 295 -1.47 16.11 -3.33
N ASN A 296 -0.49 16.98 -3.60
CA ASN A 296 0.43 17.57 -2.63
C ASN A 296 1.07 16.48 -1.73
N VAL A 297 1.61 15.44 -2.39
CA VAL A 297 2.28 14.32 -1.74
C VAL A 297 3.78 14.62 -1.74
N GLU A 298 4.32 14.85 -0.54
CA GLU A 298 5.73 15.14 -0.39
C GLU A 298 6.58 13.86 -0.35
N LEU A 299 7.61 13.84 -1.21
CA LEU A 299 8.64 12.81 -1.23
C LEU A 299 9.86 13.34 -0.47
N ARG A 300 10.21 12.69 0.64
CA ARG A 300 11.33 13.10 1.49
C ARG A 300 12.26 11.93 1.71
N GLY A 301 13.53 12.13 1.38
CA GLY A 301 14.59 11.17 1.63
C GLY A 301 15.12 11.20 3.07
N PRO A 302 16.25 10.51 3.33
CA PRO A 302 17.07 9.80 2.35
C PRO A 302 16.35 8.56 1.81
N PHE A 303 16.50 8.32 0.51
CA PHE A 303 15.90 7.18 -0.19
C PHE A 303 16.87 6.01 -0.30
N ASN A 304 16.36 4.78 -0.22
CA ASN A 304 17.08 3.58 -0.56
C ASN A 304 16.94 3.32 -2.08
N HIS A 305 17.74 4.03 -2.87
CA HIS A 305 17.66 3.98 -4.34
C HIS A 305 17.79 2.55 -4.88
N LYS A 306 18.69 1.75 -4.32
CA LYS A 306 18.91 0.36 -4.75
C LYS A 306 17.67 -0.51 -4.50
N ALA A 307 17.01 -0.38 -3.34
CA ALA A 307 15.81 -1.15 -3.04
C ALA A 307 14.60 -0.70 -3.89
N ARG A 308 14.42 0.61 -4.05
CA ARG A 308 13.36 1.17 -4.92
C ARG A 308 13.54 0.74 -6.37
N GLU A 309 14.77 0.79 -6.89
CA GLU A 309 15.09 0.31 -8.24
C GLU A 309 14.87 -1.20 -8.39
N ALA A 310 15.23 -1.99 -7.37
CA ALA A 310 14.94 -3.44 -7.36
C ALA A 310 13.43 -3.75 -7.36
N ALA A 311 12.61 -2.89 -6.76
CA ALA A 311 11.15 -2.94 -6.86
C ALA A 311 10.60 -2.39 -8.21
N GLY A 312 11.46 -1.89 -9.09
CA GLY A 312 11.09 -1.34 -10.39
C GLY A 312 10.73 0.15 -10.39
N LEU A 313 10.91 0.86 -9.27
CA LEU A 313 10.66 2.31 -9.14
C LEU A 313 11.94 3.11 -9.48
N PRO A 314 12.02 3.77 -10.66
CA PRO A 314 13.23 4.44 -11.09
C PRO A 314 13.50 5.72 -10.30
N GLN A 315 14.78 6.02 -10.02
CA GLN A 315 15.19 7.21 -9.26
C GLN A 315 14.66 8.52 -9.87
N SER A 316 14.61 8.62 -11.20
CA SER A 316 14.15 9.81 -11.93
C SER A 316 12.69 10.20 -11.65
N TRP A 317 11.90 9.30 -11.05
CA TRP A 317 10.49 9.55 -10.75
C TRP A 317 10.31 10.31 -9.43
N TYR A 318 11.18 10.08 -8.45
CA TYR A 318 10.97 10.55 -7.06
C TYR A 318 12.10 11.42 -6.49
N ASP A 319 13.28 11.43 -7.12
CA ASP A 319 14.42 12.22 -6.66
C ASP A 319 14.68 13.41 -7.57
N THR A 320 14.08 14.55 -7.23
CA THR A 320 14.21 15.81 -7.98
C THR A 320 15.57 16.49 -7.79
N ALA A 321 16.41 16.03 -6.86
CA ALA A 321 17.76 16.58 -6.70
C ALA A 321 18.63 16.35 -7.95
N MET A 322 18.27 15.35 -8.78
CA MET A 322 18.86 15.09 -10.10
C MET A 322 18.43 16.12 -11.17
N ASP A 323 17.18 16.60 -11.12
CA ASP A 323 16.66 17.59 -12.08
C ASP A 323 17.39 18.95 -11.92
N THR A 324 17.71 19.36 -10.69
CA THR A 324 18.50 20.58 -10.40
C THR A 324 19.95 20.55 -10.90
N LYS A 325 20.54 19.39 -11.19
CA LYS A 325 21.91 19.29 -11.76
C LYS A 325 21.90 19.38 -13.29
N LEU A 326 20.79 19.06 -13.94
CA LEU A 326 20.65 19.11 -15.41
C LEU A 326 20.21 20.49 -15.90
N GLU A 327 19.45 21.25 -15.10
CA GLU A 327 18.99 22.61 -15.43
C GLU A 327 20.11 23.68 -15.41
N GLN A 328 21.32 23.35 -14.95
CA GLN A 328 22.46 24.28 -14.98
C GLN A 328 23.17 24.38 -16.34
N LYS A 329 22.62 23.75 -17.40
CA LYS A 329 23.10 23.91 -18.78
C LYS A 329 22.04 24.68 -19.58
N PRO A 330 22.36 25.89 -20.08
CA PRO A 330 21.34 26.72 -20.74
C PRO A 330 20.94 26.09 -22.08
N LEU A 331 19.66 25.78 -22.22
CA LEU A 331 19.03 25.48 -23.51
C LEU A 331 18.04 26.58 -23.88
N SER A 332 18.17 27.04 -25.12
CA SER A 332 17.40 28.10 -25.78
C SER A 332 15.90 27.76 -25.89
N PRO A 333 15.00 28.75 -25.95
CA PRO A 333 13.57 28.51 -25.86
C PRO A 333 12.99 28.03 -27.20
N GLN A 334 12.23 26.93 -27.17
CA GLN A 334 11.19 26.66 -28.17
C GLN A 334 9.88 26.34 -27.45
N ALA A 335 8.88 27.19 -27.70
CA ALA A 335 7.52 27.02 -27.23
C ALA A 335 6.79 25.98 -28.09
N GLY A 336 6.17 25.00 -27.43
CA GLY A 336 5.25 24.05 -28.04
C GLY A 336 4.06 23.83 -27.12
N THR A 337 2.90 24.33 -27.56
CA THR A 337 1.61 24.26 -26.86
C THR A 337 1.13 22.80 -26.79
N ILE A 338 0.82 22.31 -25.58
CA ILE A 338 0.23 20.97 -25.40
C ILE A 338 -1.25 21.03 -25.75
N SER A 339 -1.62 20.31 -26.81
CA SER A 339 -2.99 20.14 -27.29
C SER A 339 -3.69 19.07 -26.45
N SER A 340 -4.80 19.45 -25.81
CA SER A 340 -5.74 18.54 -25.14
C SER A 340 -6.50 17.67 -26.14
N CYS A 341 -6.58 16.36 -25.91
CA CYS A 341 -7.47 15.47 -26.67
C CYS A 341 -8.17 14.44 -25.75
N LEU A 342 -9.41 14.79 -25.38
CA LEU A 342 -10.67 14.01 -25.29
C LEU A 342 -10.83 12.73 -24.40
N PRO A 343 -12.06 12.45 -23.91
CA PRO A 343 -12.33 12.10 -22.50
C PRO A 343 -13.06 10.76 -22.20
N GLU A 344 -13.23 9.83 -23.15
CA GLU A 344 -14.22 8.75 -22.97
C GLU A 344 -13.70 7.49 -22.24
N VAL A 345 -12.38 7.24 -22.23
CA VAL A 345 -11.74 6.15 -21.46
C VAL A 345 -11.33 6.62 -20.05
N CYS A 346 -10.94 7.89 -19.91
CA CYS A 346 -10.57 8.49 -18.63
C CYS A 346 -11.74 8.55 -17.63
N SER A 347 -12.99 8.63 -18.12
CA SER A 347 -14.16 8.76 -17.25
C SER A 347 -14.51 7.48 -16.49
N ARG A 348 -13.96 6.31 -16.82
CA ARG A 348 -14.33 5.04 -16.15
C ARG A 348 -13.30 4.53 -15.15
N LEU A 349 -12.01 4.77 -15.43
CA LEU A 349 -10.93 4.57 -14.44
C LEU A 349 -10.83 5.71 -13.40
N ALA A 350 -11.53 6.83 -13.62
CA ALA A 350 -11.56 7.99 -12.71
C ALA A 350 -12.95 8.30 -12.09
N ILE A 351 -14.00 7.50 -12.35
CA ILE A 351 -15.34 7.74 -11.77
C ILE A 351 -16.00 6.43 -11.35
N VAL A 352 -16.02 6.18 -10.03
CA VAL A 352 -17.09 5.42 -9.37
C VAL A 352 -17.47 6.18 -8.10
N VAL A 353 -18.35 7.18 -8.24
CA VAL A 353 -19.49 7.56 -7.35
C VAL A 353 -20.16 8.77 -8.03
N SER A 354 -21.23 8.54 -8.78
CA SER A 354 -22.25 9.55 -9.09
C SER A 354 -23.49 8.87 -9.64
N SER A 355 -24.27 8.24 -8.75
CA SER A 355 -25.70 8.02 -8.95
C SER A 355 -26.32 7.58 -7.63
N GLU A 356 -26.65 8.53 -6.75
CA GLU A 356 -27.78 8.46 -5.81
C GLU A 356 -27.76 9.70 -4.91
N SER A 357 -28.15 10.84 -5.48
CA SER A 357 -28.64 11.98 -4.71
C SER A 357 -29.54 12.83 -5.60
N ASP A 358 -30.64 12.21 -6.03
CA ASP A 358 -31.83 12.91 -6.50
C ASP A 358 -33.06 12.10 -6.06
N ASN A 359 -33.50 12.37 -4.83
CA ASN A 359 -34.89 12.35 -4.35
C ASN A 359 -34.91 12.14 -2.84
N LEU A 360 -35.00 13.22 -2.07
CA LEU A 360 -36.24 13.61 -1.39
C LEU A 360 -35.98 14.81 -0.46
N LEU A 361 -36.77 15.85 -0.71
CA LEU A 361 -37.11 16.95 0.20
C LEU A 361 -37.76 16.43 1.48
#